data_AF-R6GX74-F1
#
_entry.id   AF-R6GX74-F1
#
_cell.length_a   1.000
_cell.length_b   1.000
_cell.length_c   1.000
_cell.angle_alpha   90.00
_cell.angle_beta   90.00
_cell.angle_gamma   90.00
#
_symmetry.space_group_name_H-M   'P 1'
#
loop_
_entity.id
_entity.type
_entity.pdbx_description
1 polymer ?
#
loop_
_entity_poly.entity_id
_entity_poly.type
_entity_poly.pdbx_seq_one_letter_code
_entity_poly.pdbx_strand_id
1 'polypeptide(L)'
;MMKPMYSPWGKIQHCNMLCPHVFSVNTASHGGIMVSTVAAKSIFSEAALQCAFREAGYYCFEEDCAATVALRELMDKGLFTAPVNHYWKPGEYEKCINESVQRYYPAYWQAREASLASMSAPADPPAKRGRERER
;
A
#
# COMPACT_ATOMS: atom_id res chain seq x y z
N MET A 1 -0.35 18.57 9.11
CA MET A 1 -0.99 17.48 8.36
C MET A 1 -2.44 17.86 8.12
N MET A 2 -2.93 17.86 6.87
CA MET A 2 -4.31 18.22 6.55
C MET A 2 -5.05 17.07 5.85
N LYS A 3 -6.27 16.83 6.31
CA LYS A 3 -7.24 15.90 5.72
C LYS A 3 -7.65 16.40 4.32
N PRO A 4 -7.85 15.54 3.32
CA PRO A 4 -8.32 15.97 2.01
C PRO A 4 -9.68 16.66 2.14
N MET A 5 -9.79 17.85 1.52
CA MET A 5 -11.05 18.60 1.40
C MET A 5 -11.74 18.36 0.05
N TYR A 6 -11.04 17.69 -0.85
CA TYR A 6 -11.45 17.36 -2.20
C TYR A 6 -11.14 15.88 -2.46
N SER A 7 -11.98 15.19 -3.23
CA SER A 7 -11.69 13.87 -3.78
C SER A 7 -12.11 13.80 -5.25
N PRO A 8 -11.44 12.95 -6.05
CA PRO A 8 -11.78 12.77 -7.47
C PRO A 8 -13.14 12.09 -7.67
N TRP A 9 -13.67 11.45 -6.63
CA TRP A 9 -14.94 10.71 -6.66
C TRP A 9 -16.15 11.57 -6.24
N GLY A 10 -15.94 12.85 -5.93
CA GLY A 10 -16.99 13.80 -5.62
C GLY A 10 -16.94 14.34 -4.19
N LYS A 11 -18.09 14.75 -3.65
CA LYS A 11 -18.14 15.36 -2.32
C LYS A 11 -17.86 14.31 -1.25
N ILE A 12 -16.80 14.54 -0.47
CA ILE A 12 -16.42 13.70 0.67
C ILE A 12 -17.56 13.72 1.70
N GLN A 13 -18.07 12.53 2.04
CA GLN A 13 -19.03 12.32 3.11
C GLN A 13 -18.33 11.79 4.37
N HIS A 14 -17.43 10.84 4.18
CA HIS A 14 -16.60 10.28 5.25
C HIS A 14 -15.14 10.30 4.84
N CYS A 15 -14.26 10.60 5.79
CA CYS A 15 -12.85 10.43 5.55
C CYS A 15 -12.13 10.09 6.86
N ASN A 16 -11.53 8.90 6.86
CA ASN A 16 -10.86 8.28 7.98
C ASN A 16 -9.37 8.24 7.69
N MET A 17 -8.55 8.67 8.65
CA MET A 17 -7.11 8.56 8.55
C MET A 17 -6.70 7.13 8.92
N LEU A 18 -6.05 6.42 8.00
CA LEU A 18 -5.56 5.06 8.26
C LEU A 18 -4.21 5.11 8.98
N CYS A 19 -3.31 5.96 8.48
CA CYS A 19 -2.04 6.32 9.10
C CYS A 19 -1.65 7.74 8.66
N PRO A 20 -0.58 8.35 9.21
CA PRO A 20 -0.13 9.68 8.77
C PRO A 20 -0.01 9.77 7.24
N HIS A 21 -0.64 10.79 6.67
CA HIS A 21 -0.75 11.08 5.23
C HIS A 21 -1.61 10.15 4.37
N VAL A 22 -2.23 9.11 4.94
CA VAL A 22 -3.08 8.16 4.20
C VAL A 22 -4.51 8.18 4.72
N PHE A 23 -5.45 8.40 3.82
CA PHE A 23 -6.86 8.59 4.15
C PHE A 23 -7.74 7.65 3.32
N SER A 24 -8.62 6.90 3.99
CA SER A 24 -9.78 6.28 3.34
C SER A 24 -10.86 7.35 3.21
N VAL A 25 -11.34 7.56 2.00
CA VAL A 25 -12.35 8.57 1.65
C VAL A 25 -13.55 7.85 1.05
N ASN A 26 -14.75 8.24 1.49
CA ASN A 26 -16.00 7.76 0.91
C ASN A 26 -16.86 8.96 0.48
N THR A 27 -17.51 8.82 -0.67
CA THR A 27 -18.43 9.78 -1.27
C THR A 27 -19.78 9.09 -1.52
N ALA A 28 -20.75 9.79 -2.11
CA ALA A 28 -22.09 9.25 -2.30
C ALA A 28 -22.16 8.01 -3.22
N SER A 29 -21.18 7.83 -4.11
CA SER A 29 -21.18 6.73 -5.09
C SER A 29 -19.96 5.82 -4.99
N HIS A 30 -18.80 6.38 -4.67
CA HIS A 30 -17.51 5.70 -4.69
C HIS A 30 -16.60 6.27 -3.60
N GLY A 31 -15.38 5.75 -3.52
CA GLY A 31 -14.35 6.26 -2.67
C GLY A 31 -12.99 5.73 -3.07
N GLY A 32 -12.14 5.63 -2.07
CA GLY A 32 -10.83 5.04 -2.25
C GLY A 32 -9.87 5.45 -1.16
N ILE A 33 -8.59 5.21 -1.42
CA ILE A 33 -7.49 5.63 -0.56
C ILE A 33 -6.74 6.77 -1.22
N MET A 34 -6.56 7.84 -0.48
CA MET A 34 -5.77 9.00 -0.89
C MET A 34 -4.52 9.10 -0.03
N VAL A 35 -3.34 9.11 -0.66
CA VAL A 35 -2.07 9.39 0.01
C VAL A 35 -1.47 10.69 -0.50
N SER A 36 -1.04 11.55 0.42
CA SER A 36 -0.40 12.81 0.08
C SER A 36 0.88 12.57 -0.72
N THR A 37 1.05 13.26 -1.85
CA THR A 37 2.26 13.15 -2.71
C THR A 37 3.56 13.39 -1.95
N VAL A 38 3.55 14.21 -0.89
CA VAL A 38 4.72 14.48 -0.05
C VAL A 38 5.22 13.27 0.77
N ALA A 39 4.37 12.26 0.98
CA ALA A 39 4.68 11.08 1.78
C ALA A 39 4.50 9.76 1.01
N ALA A 40 3.90 9.81 -0.18
CA ALA A 40 3.57 8.63 -0.97
C ALA A 40 4.78 7.73 -1.21
N LYS A 41 5.92 8.29 -1.63
CA LYS A 41 7.14 7.53 -1.94
C LYS A 41 7.86 6.94 -0.72
N SER A 42 7.62 7.47 0.48
CA SER A 42 8.15 6.87 1.71
C SER A 42 7.24 5.78 2.25
N ILE A 43 5.94 5.83 1.93
CA ILE A 43 4.94 4.90 2.47
C ILE A 43 4.65 3.74 1.52
N PHE A 44 4.71 3.94 0.21
CA PHE A 44 4.33 2.94 -0.81
C PHE A 44 5.50 2.64 -1.74
N SER A 45 5.59 1.39 -2.21
CA SER A 45 6.51 1.05 -3.30
C SER A 45 6.12 1.73 -4.61
N GLU A 46 7.08 1.88 -5.52
CA GLU A 46 6.80 2.39 -6.86
C GLU A 46 5.76 1.52 -7.59
N ALA A 47 5.82 0.19 -7.43
CA ALA A 47 4.85 -0.73 -8.02
C ALA A 47 3.41 -0.44 -7.54
N ALA A 48 3.23 -0.12 -6.25
CA ALA A 48 1.92 0.28 -5.73
C ALA A 48 1.49 1.64 -6.26
N LEU A 49 2.39 2.63 -6.33
CA LEU A 49 2.06 3.96 -6.82
C LEU A 49 1.67 3.98 -8.31
N GLN A 50 2.18 3.03 -9.11
CA GLN A 50 1.77 2.84 -10.52
C GLN A 50 0.32 2.36 -10.65
N CYS A 51 -0.27 1.78 -9.61
CA CYS A 51 -1.68 1.39 -9.58
C CYS A 51 -2.63 2.57 -9.28
N ALA A 52 -2.09 3.70 -8.83
CA ALA A 52 -2.85 4.90 -8.50
C ALA A 52 -2.75 5.96 -9.60
N PHE A 53 -3.77 6.82 -9.69
CA PHE A 53 -3.68 8.05 -10.47
C PHE A 53 -3.39 9.24 -9.55
N ARG A 54 -2.92 10.36 -10.10
CA ARG A 54 -2.57 11.55 -9.32
C ARG A 54 -3.60 12.65 -9.52
N GLU A 55 -4.10 13.20 -8.42
CA GLU A 55 -5.03 14.33 -8.47
C GLU A 55 -4.97 15.18 -7.20
N ALA A 56 -5.07 16.51 -7.36
CA ALA A 56 -5.11 17.49 -6.27
C ALA A 56 -4.01 17.34 -5.20
N GLY A 57 -2.81 16.87 -5.58
CA GLY A 57 -1.69 16.66 -4.66
C GLY A 57 -1.69 15.31 -3.93
N TYR A 58 -2.53 14.37 -4.35
CA TYR A 58 -2.62 13.02 -3.81
C TYR A 58 -2.39 11.97 -4.90
N TYR A 59 -1.93 10.79 -4.50
CA TYR A 59 -2.16 9.55 -5.25
C TYR A 59 -3.48 8.96 -4.77
N CYS A 60 -4.34 8.61 -5.73
CA CYS A 60 -5.70 8.17 -5.53
C CYS A 60 -5.82 6.72 -6.00
N PHE A 61 -6.15 5.85 -5.05
CA PHE A 61 -6.43 4.43 -5.25
C PHE A 61 -7.94 4.22 -5.19
N GLU A 62 -8.59 4.02 -6.33
CA GLU A 62 -10.03 3.82 -6.47
C GLU A 62 -10.54 2.58 -5.69
N GLU A 63 -11.72 2.68 -5.08
CA GLU A 63 -12.30 1.71 -4.13
C GLU A 63 -12.46 0.29 -4.68
N ASP A 64 -12.97 0.14 -5.90
CA ASP A 64 -13.36 -1.16 -6.47
C ASP A 64 -12.16 -2.02 -6.88
N CYS A 65 -10.98 -1.41 -7.00
CA CYS A 65 -9.78 -2.11 -7.44
C CYS A 65 -8.52 -1.65 -6.66
N ALA A 66 -8.03 -0.44 -6.92
CA ALA A 66 -6.70 0.00 -6.49
C ALA A 66 -6.58 0.17 -4.97
N ALA A 67 -7.66 0.47 -4.25
CA ALA A 67 -7.65 0.65 -2.80
C ALA A 67 -7.10 -0.58 -2.07
N THR A 68 -7.34 -1.78 -2.61
CA THR A 68 -6.82 -3.02 -2.05
C THR A 68 -5.30 -3.14 -2.15
N VAL A 69 -4.67 -2.58 -3.19
CA VAL A 69 -3.21 -2.46 -3.32
C VAL A 69 -2.64 -1.58 -2.21
N ALA A 70 -3.28 -0.43 -1.95
CA ALA A 70 -2.86 0.45 -0.87
C ALA A 70 -3.01 -0.22 0.51
N LEU A 71 -4.15 -0.86 0.80
CA LEU A 71 -4.34 -1.58 2.06
C LEU A 71 -3.31 -2.69 2.25
N ARG A 72 -3.00 -3.44 1.20
CA ARG A 72 -2.03 -4.53 1.25
C ARG A 72 -0.64 -4.05 1.67
N GLU A 73 -0.16 -2.96 1.06
CA GLU A 73 1.11 -2.33 1.40
C GLU A 73 1.15 -1.81 2.84
N LEU A 74 0.07 -1.18 3.29
CA LEU A 74 -0.02 -0.71 4.68
C LEU A 74 0.01 -1.88 5.67
N MET A 75 -0.65 -3.00 5.34
CA MET A 75 -0.62 -4.21 6.17
C MET A 75 0.78 -4.83 6.22
N ASP A 76 1.46 -4.95 5.08
CA ASP A 76 2.81 -5.51 5.01
C ASP A 76 3.82 -4.67 5.82
N LYS A 77 3.56 -3.37 5.95
CA LYS A 77 4.36 -2.42 6.75
C LYS A 77 3.89 -2.27 8.20
N GLY A 78 2.83 -2.98 8.61
CA GLY A 78 2.25 -2.88 9.94
C GLY A 78 1.60 -1.52 10.25
N LEU A 79 1.31 -0.72 9.22
CA LEU A 79 0.67 0.60 9.32
C LEU A 79 -0.86 0.53 9.33
N PHE A 80 -1.41 -0.63 8.97
CA PHE A 80 -2.84 -0.91 9.03
C PHE A 80 -3.06 -2.34 9.51
N THR A 81 -3.97 -2.51 10.46
CA THR A 81 -4.37 -3.82 10.98
C THR A 81 -5.75 -4.16 10.44
N ALA A 82 -5.88 -5.33 9.83
CA ALA A 82 -7.16 -5.83 9.36
C ALA A 82 -8.19 -5.89 10.51
N PRO A 83 -9.43 -5.41 10.29
CA PRO A 83 -10.46 -5.46 11.32
C PRO A 83 -10.84 -6.90 11.62
N VAL A 84 -11.06 -7.20 12.90
CA VAL A 84 -11.68 -8.44 13.37
C VAL A 84 -12.94 -8.07 14.13
N ASN A 85 -14.10 -8.45 13.61
CA ASN A 85 -15.41 -8.10 14.15
C ASN A 85 -16.48 -9.14 13.74
N HIS A 86 -17.76 -8.84 13.94
CA HIS A 86 -18.85 -9.77 13.61
C HIS A 86 -19.01 -10.04 12.10
N TYR A 87 -18.47 -9.18 11.25
CA TYR A 87 -18.44 -9.40 9.79
C TYR A 87 -17.16 -10.07 9.32
N TRP A 88 -16.01 -9.70 9.90
CA TRP A 88 -14.69 -10.19 9.49
C TRP A 88 -14.07 -11.05 10.58
N LYS A 89 -13.97 -12.35 10.33
CA LYS A 89 -13.18 -13.25 11.19
C LYS A 89 -11.68 -13.03 10.94
N PRO A 90 -10.82 -13.48 11.88
CA PRO A 90 -9.37 -13.39 11.69
C PRO A 90 -8.93 -13.93 10.32
N GLY A 91 -8.23 -13.09 9.55
CA GLY A 91 -7.69 -13.43 8.22
C GLY A 91 -8.67 -13.30 7.04
N GLU A 92 -9.98 -13.17 7.25
CA GLU A 92 -10.94 -13.08 6.14
C GLU A 92 -10.81 -11.77 5.35
N TYR A 93 -10.60 -10.65 6.05
CA TYR A 93 -10.38 -9.35 5.41
C TYR A 93 -9.09 -9.38 4.57
N GLU A 94 -8.01 -9.90 5.14
CA GLU A 94 -6.73 -10.07 4.45
C GLU A 94 -6.86 -10.93 3.19
N LYS A 95 -7.58 -12.05 3.29
CA LYS A 95 -7.83 -12.93 2.15
C LYS A 95 -8.60 -12.21 1.04
N CYS A 96 -9.64 -11.44 1.38
CA CYS A 96 -10.43 -10.66 0.43
C CYS A 96 -9.55 -9.62 -0.31
N ILE A 97 -8.69 -8.91 0.42
CA ILE A 97 -7.73 -7.97 -0.17
C ILE A 97 -6.79 -8.70 -1.14
N ASN A 98 -6.20 -9.82 -0.72
CA ASN A 98 -5.27 -10.59 -1.55
C ASN A 98 -5.94 -11.10 -2.84
N GLU A 99 -7.17 -11.62 -2.75
CA GLU A 99 -7.95 -12.09 -3.91
C GLU A 99 -8.24 -10.94 -4.90
N SER A 100 -8.62 -9.76 -4.39
CA SER A 100 -8.86 -8.58 -5.23
C SER A 100 -7.58 -8.12 -5.95
N VAL A 101 -6.48 -8.00 -5.22
CA VAL A 101 -5.19 -7.60 -5.77
C VAL A 101 -4.71 -8.58 -6.84
N GLN A 102 -4.80 -9.89 -6.60
CA GLN A 102 -4.40 -10.90 -7.59
C GLN A 102 -5.26 -10.84 -8.84
N ARG A 103 -6.55 -10.51 -8.72
CA ARG A 103 -7.47 -10.40 -9.86
C ARG A 103 -7.22 -9.14 -10.70
N TYR A 104 -7.05 -7.97 -10.07
CA TYR A 104 -7.02 -6.69 -10.78
C TYR A 104 -5.61 -6.12 -11.00
N TYR A 105 -4.64 -6.45 -10.14
CA TYR A 105 -3.27 -5.95 -10.21
C TYR A 105 -2.22 -7.07 -10.10
N PRO A 106 -2.26 -8.08 -10.98
CA PRO A 106 -1.33 -9.22 -10.91
C PRO A 106 0.14 -8.82 -11.05
N ALA A 107 0.45 -7.76 -11.81
CA ALA A 107 1.81 -7.24 -11.95
C ALA A 107 2.35 -6.66 -10.63
N TYR A 108 1.52 -5.90 -9.89
CA TYR A 108 1.88 -5.44 -8.55
C TYR A 108 2.04 -6.62 -7.59
N TRP A 109 1.14 -7.61 -7.65
CA TRP A 109 1.24 -8.81 -6.80
C TRP A 109 2.58 -9.53 -6.98
N GLN A 110 3.02 -9.73 -8.22
CA GLN A 110 4.32 -10.33 -8.52
C GLN A 110 5.48 -9.49 -7.98
N ALA A 111 5.43 -8.17 -8.17
CA ALA A 111 6.47 -7.25 -7.66
C ALA A 111 6.54 -7.29 -6.13
N ARG A 112 5.39 -7.36 -5.45
CA ARG A 112 5.28 -7.52 -4.00
C ARG A 112 5.93 -8.82 -3.53
N GLU A 113 5.56 -9.95 -4.12
CA GLU A 113 6.12 -11.27 -3.77
C GLU A 113 7.64 -11.31 -3.96
N ALA A 114 8.14 -10.75 -5.07
CA ALA A 114 9.58 -10.64 -5.32
C ALA A 114 10.28 -9.78 -4.26
N SER A 115 9.67 -8.67 -3.84
CA SER A 115 10.20 -7.80 -2.79
C SER A 115 10.26 -8.52 -1.44
N LEU A 116 9.20 -9.24 -1.05
CA LEU A 116 9.17 -10.03 0.18
C LEU A 116 10.21 -11.17 0.17
N ALA A 117 10.36 -11.85 -0.96
CA ALA A 117 11.40 -12.87 -1.13
C ALA A 117 12.81 -12.26 -0.98
N SER A 118 13.05 -11.07 -1.55
CA SER A 118 14.34 -10.37 -1.42
C SER A 118 14.65 -9.93 0.01
N MET A 119 13.63 -9.53 0.78
CA MET A 119 13.78 -9.16 2.20
C MET A 119 14.02 -10.38 3.10
N SER A 120 13.53 -11.55 2.68
CA SER A 120 13.64 -12.81 3.44
C SER A 120 14.92 -13.59 3.11
N ALA A 121 15.62 -13.24 2.03
CA ALA A 121 16.87 -13.88 1.63
C ALA A 121 18.01 -13.52 2.61
N PRO A 122 18.84 -14.48 3.04
CA PRO A 122 19.99 -14.20 3.88
C PRO A 122 20.97 -13.28 3.13
N ALA A 123 21.40 -12.20 3.78
CA ALA A 123 22.40 -11.30 3.22
C ALA A 123 23.69 -12.07 2.92
N ASP A 124 24.14 -12.05 1.66
CA ASP A 124 25.43 -12.61 1.28
C ASP A 124 26.53 -12.01 2.16
N PRO A 125 27.41 -12.82 2.77
CA PRO A 125 28.52 -12.30 3.55
C PRO A 125 29.43 -11.46 2.63
N PRO A 126 29.94 -10.31 3.11
CA PRO A 126 30.82 -9.47 2.32
C PRO A 126 32.04 -10.28 1.89
N ALA A 127 32.31 -10.30 0.57
CA ALA A 127 33.45 -10.98 -0.01
C ALA A 127 34.73 -10.55 0.71
N LYS A 128 35.37 -11.50 1.41
CA LYS A 128 36.67 -11.29 2.07
C LYS A 128 37.69 -10.94 0.99
N ARG A 129 37.98 -9.65 0.82
CA ARG A 129 39.11 -9.17 0.01
C ARG A 129 40.38 -9.69 0.68
N GLY A 130 41.04 -10.65 0.03
CA GLY A 130 42.24 -11.31 0.52
C GLY A 130 43.31 -10.28 0.90
N ARG A 131 43.71 -10.28 2.17
CA ARG A 131 44.87 -9.52 2.64
C ARG A 131 46.11 -10.32 2.24
N GLU A 132 46.71 -9.92 1.14
CA GLU A 132 47.99 -10.43 0.66
C GLU A 132 49.06 -10.27 1.74
N ARG A 133 49.78 -11.35 2.01
CA ARG A 133 50.92 -11.39 2.93
C ARG A 133 52.19 -11.04 2.12
N GLU A 134 52.76 -9.87 2.33
CA GLU A 134 54.18 -9.60 2.10
C GLU A 134 54.85 -9.55 3.48
N ARG A 135 55.55 -10.61 3.88
CA ARG A 135 57.00 -10.88 3.73
C ARG A 135 57.87 -9.92 4.51
#